data_AF-A0A3R6KHY3-F1
#
_entry.id   AF-A0A3R6KHY3-F1
#
_cell.length_a   1.000
_cell.length_b   1.000
_cell.length_c   1.000
_cell.angle_alpha   90.00
_cell.angle_beta   90.00
_cell.angle_gamma   90.00
#
_symmetry.space_group_name_H-M   'P 1'
#
loop_
_entity.id
_entity.type
_entity.pdbx_description
1 polymer ?
#
loop_
_entity_poly.entity_id
_entity_poly.type
_entity_poly.pdbx_seq_one_letter_code
_entity_poly.pdbx_strand_id
1 'polypeptide(L)'
;MAVAEGERSQSKLEVIVRALDLATYTIRITNNQKIFLPEYRSSLTDDIIRTAKDIYIDAWTANNILVKSADDWKMRKALQERAARNCNNLLALIQLAKTIFHLKSKRVKYWSEKTIDVRGYLRSWRDADSKRYGK
;
A
#
# COMPACT_ATOMS: atom_id res chain seq x y z
N MET A 1 -14.64 -19.85 19.98
CA MET A 1 -15.20 -20.04 18.63
C MET A 1 -14.25 -19.39 17.63
N ALA A 2 -13.50 -20.18 16.85
CA ALA A 2 -12.67 -19.66 15.77
C ALA A 2 -13.56 -19.52 14.52
N VAL A 3 -13.75 -18.29 14.04
CA VAL A 3 -14.54 -17.99 12.85
C VAL A 3 -13.83 -18.57 11.62
N ALA A 4 -14.57 -19.24 10.74
CA ALA A 4 -14.10 -19.85 9.50
C ALA A 4 -13.34 -18.82 8.63
N GLU A 5 -12.27 -19.23 7.94
CA GLU A 5 -11.41 -18.32 7.16
C GLU A 5 -12.15 -17.48 6.11
N GLY A 6 -13.26 -18.01 5.55
CA GLY A 6 -14.11 -17.28 4.60
C GLY A 6 -15.06 -16.25 5.22
N GLU A 7 -15.25 -16.28 6.55
CA GLU A 7 -16.14 -15.37 7.30
C GLU A 7 -15.38 -14.39 8.20
N ARG A 8 -14.04 -14.47 8.24
CA ARG A 8 -13.23 -13.47 8.93
C ARG A 8 -13.37 -12.15 8.19
N SER A 9 -14.05 -11.17 8.81
CA SER A 9 -13.95 -9.79 8.37
C SER A 9 -12.46 -9.43 8.31
N GLN A 10 -11.92 -9.17 7.12
CA GLN A 10 -10.54 -8.75 6.92
C GLN A 10 -10.23 -7.65 7.95
N SER A 11 -9.35 -7.95 8.91
CA SER A 11 -9.22 -7.10 10.08
C SER A 11 -8.53 -5.80 9.68
N LYS A 12 -8.89 -4.68 10.32
CA LYS A 12 -8.21 -3.39 10.10
C LYS A 12 -6.70 -3.46 10.40
N LEU A 13 -6.28 -4.41 11.24
CA LEU A 13 -4.87 -4.67 11.51
C LEU A 13 -4.18 -5.41 10.36
N GLU A 14 -4.92 -6.25 9.62
CA GLU A 14 -4.36 -6.99 8.49
C GLU A 14 -3.90 -6.07 7.37
N VAL A 15 -4.68 -5.05 7.00
CA VAL A 15 -4.28 -4.10 5.95
C VAL A 15 -2.98 -3.37 6.30
N ILE A 16 -2.77 -3.04 7.57
CA ILE A 16 -1.57 -2.37 8.07
C ILE A 16 -0.36 -3.29 7.97
N VAL A 17 -0.49 -4.54 8.43
CA VAL A 17 0.59 -5.53 8.36
C VAL A 17 1.00 -5.78 6.91
N ARG A 18 0.03 -5.93 6.00
CA ARG A 18 0.30 -6.11 4.57
C ARG A 18 0.99 -4.89 3.94
N ALA A 19 0.57 -3.68 4.31
CA ALA A 19 1.20 -2.45 3.85
C ALA A 19 2.65 -2.31 4.35
N LEU A 20 2.91 -2.70 5.61
CA LEU A 20 4.26 -2.75 6.17
C LEU A 20 5.15 -3.75 5.43
N ASP A 21 4.62 -4.95 5.16
CA ASP A 21 5.32 -5.98 4.39
C ASP A 21 5.66 -5.49 2.98
N LEU A 22 4.73 -4.80 2.31
CA LEU A 22 4.95 -4.21 1.00
C LEU A 22 6.04 -3.13 1.03
N ALA A 23 6.00 -2.21 2.00
CA ALA A 23 7.01 -1.16 2.16
C ALA A 23 8.40 -1.75 2.45
N THR A 24 8.48 -2.71 3.38
CA THR A 24 9.72 -3.39 3.74
C THR A 24 10.29 -4.18 2.57
N TYR A 25 9.45 -4.96 1.87
CA TYR A 25 9.86 -5.68 0.66
C TYR A 25 10.41 -4.72 -0.39
N THR A 26 9.69 -3.62 -0.66
CA THR A 26 10.11 -2.60 -1.63
C THR A 26 11.50 -2.05 -1.29
N ILE A 27 11.70 -1.55 -0.06
CA ILE A 27 12.99 -1.01 0.39
C ILE A 27 14.12 -2.03 0.24
N ARG A 28 13.88 -3.30 0.61
CA ARG A 28 14.89 -4.35 0.53
C ARG A 28 15.30 -4.63 -0.91
N ILE A 29 14.35 -4.73 -1.85
CA ILE A 29 14.69 -5.03 -3.24
C ILE A 29 15.35 -3.85 -3.95
N THR A 30 14.96 -2.62 -3.61
CA THR A 30 15.52 -1.39 -4.21
C THR A 30 16.93 -1.07 -3.70
N ASN A 31 17.36 -1.67 -2.58
CA ASN A 31 18.70 -1.44 -2.02
C ASN A 31 19.82 -2.17 -2.79
N ASN A 32 19.47 -3.08 -3.71
CA ASN A 32 20.47 -3.77 -4.52
C ASN A 32 21.00 -2.86 -5.64
N GLN A 33 22.12 -2.19 -5.38
CA GLN A 33 22.76 -1.24 -6.30
C GLN A 33 23.27 -1.87 -7.61
N LYS A 34 23.37 -3.20 -7.70
CA LYS A 34 23.69 -3.89 -8.97
C LYS A 34 22.50 -3.96 -9.92
N ILE A 35 21.29 -3.74 -9.40
CA ILE A 35 20.04 -3.77 -10.17
C ILE A 35 19.45 -2.36 -10.22
N PHE A 36 19.28 -1.73 -9.06
CA PHE A 36 18.82 -0.36 -8.92
C PHE A 36 20.03 0.57 -8.90
N LEU A 37 20.53 0.91 -10.09
CA LEU A 37 21.76 1.68 -10.24
C LEU A 37 21.65 3.06 -9.56
N PRO A 38 22.71 3.54 -8.88
CA PRO A 38 22.69 4.81 -8.14
C PRO A 38 22.32 6.04 -8.99
N GLU A 39 22.64 6.04 -10.29
CA GLU A 39 22.33 7.13 -11.21
C GLU A 39 20.81 7.38 -11.39
N TYR A 40 19.97 6.36 -11.20
CA TYR A 40 18.51 6.48 -11.24
C TYR A 40 17.88 6.71 -9.86
N ARG A 41 18.70 6.97 -8.83
CA ARG A 41 18.20 7.03 -7.46
C ARG A 41 17.18 8.14 -7.25
N SER A 42 17.55 9.37 -7.57
CA SER A 42 16.68 10.55 -7.41
C SER A 42 15.56 10.61 -8.45
N SER A 43 15.74 9.99 -9.62
CA SER A 43 14.76 10.02 -10.71
C SER A 43 13.71 8.91 -10.65
N LEU A 44 13.95 7.82 -9.89
CA LEU A 44 13.02 6.70 -9.83
C LEU A 44 13.04 5.93 -8.51
N THR A 45 14.21 5.50 -8.03
CA THR A 45 14.28 4.59 -6.87
C THR A 45 13.72 5.24 -5.59
N ASP A 46 14.02 6.53 -5.37
CA ASP A 46 13.53 7.27 -4.21
C ASP A 46 12.01 7.48 -4.28
N ASP A 47 11.44 7.69 -5.47
CA ASP A 47 9.98 7.81 -5.66
C ASP A 47 9.25 6.50 -5.41
N ILE A 48 9.82 5.37 -5.83
CA ILE A 48 9.31 4.03 -5.50
C ILE A 48 9.28 3.83 -3.99
N ILE A 49 10.41 4.08 -3.32
CA ILE A 49 10.55 3.90 -1.87
C ILE A 49 9.59 4.82 -1.12
N ARG A 50 9.53 6.10 -1.51
CA ARG A 50 8.63 7.10 -0.91
C ARG A 50 7.18 6.68 -1.07
N THR A 51 6.75 6.29 -2.26
CA THR A 51 5.38 5.87 -2.53
C THR A 51 5.01 4.64 -1.69
N ALA A 52 5.90 3.65 -1.56
CA ALA A 52 5.64 2.47 -0.75
C ALA A 52 5.54 2.79 0.76
N LYS A 53 6.39 3.70 1.27
CA LYS A 53 6.30 4.20 2.64
C LYS A 53 4.99 4.97 2.87
N ASP A 54 4.60 5.85 1.94
CA ASP A 54 3.39 6.66 2.05
C ASP A 54 2.14 5.77 2.15
N ILE A 55 2.07 4.65 1.39
CA ILE A 55 0.97 3.66 1.53
C ILE A 55 0.85 3.17 2.97
N TYR A 56 1.97 2.76 3.59
CA TYR A 56 1.98 2.27 4.96
C TYR A 56 1.65 3.37 5.97
N ILE A 57 2.27 4.54 5.84
CA ILE A 57 2.08 5.68 6.76
C ILE A 57 0.64 6.18 6.70
N ASP A 58 0.07 6.34 5.52
CA ASP A 58 -1.33 6.76 5.36
C ASP A 58 -2.28 5.72 5.96
N ALA A 59 -2.05 4.42 5.74
CA ALA A 59 -2.86 3.35 6.31
C ALA A 59 -2.76 3.30 7.85
N TRP A 60 -1.56 3.43 8.40
CA TRP A 60 -1.30 3.52 9.84
C TRP A 60 -1.99 4.73 10.45
N THR A 61 -1.84 5.90 9.83
CA THR A 61 -2.44 7.15 10.30
C THR A 61 -3.96 7.07 10.27
N ALA A 62 -4.55 6.53 9.20
CA ALA A 62 -5.99 6.31 9.10
C ALA A 62 -6.52 5.42 10.23
N ASN A 63 -5.77 4.38 10.60
CA ASN A 63 -6.18 3.45 11.64
C ASN A 63 -6.23 4.13 13.02
N ASN A 64 -5.29 5.02 13.31
CA ASN A 64 -5.19 5.73 14.57
C ASN A 64 -6.26 6.83 14.77
N ILE A 65 -6.99 7.23 13.73
CA ILE A 65 -8.08 8.22 13.87
C ILE A 65 -9.31 7.55 14.48
N LEU A 66 -9.60 7.80 15.76
CA LEU A 66 -10.86 7.36 16.35
C LEU A 66 -12.02 8.24 15.84
N VAL A 67 -12.91 7.67 15.03
CA VAL A 67 -14.03 8.42 14.42
C VAL A 67 -15.09 8.73 15.46
N LYS A 68 -15.18 10.00 15.88
CA LYS A 68 -16.21 10.53 16.78
C LYS A 68 -17.12 11.56 16.10
N SER A 69 -16.65 12.13 14.99
CA SER A 69 -17.33 13.17 14.22
C SER A 69 -17.28 12.88 12.71
N ALA A 70 -18.08 13.64 11.94
CA ALA A 70 -18.04 13.60 10.48
C ALA A 70 -16.67 14.04 9.93
N ASP A 71 -15.98 14.97 10.60
CA ASP A 71 -14.65 15.42 10.20
C ASP A 71 -13.58 14.35 10.41
N ASP A 72 -13.62 13.62 11.54
CA ASP A 72 -12.73 12.48 11.76
C ASP A 72 -12.92 11.42 10.67
N TRP A 73 -14.18 11.15 10.31
CA TRP A 73 -14.49 10.23 9.23
C TRP A 73 -13.90 10.72 7.90
N LYS A 74 -14.11 11.99 7.55
CA LYS A 74 -13.58 12.59 6.33
C LYS A 74 -12.05 12.50 6.27
N MET A 75 -11.36 12.76 7.38
CA MET A 75 -9.90 12.66 7.48
C MET A 75 -9.42 11.22 7.30
N ARG A 76 -10.02 10.26 8.03
CA ARG A 76 -9.71 8.83 7.89
C ARG A 76 -9.94 8.34 6.46
N LYS A 77 -11.08 8.69 5.85
CA LYS A 77 -11.42 8.35 4.47
C LYS A 77 -10.38 8.89 3.49
N ALA A 78 -9.98 10.15 3.64
CA ALA A 78 -9.00 10.79 2.76
C ALA A 78 -7.64 10.05 2.77
N LEU A 79 -7.19 9.61 3.94
CA LEU A 79 -5.97 8.82 4.10
C LEU A 79 -6.10 7.42 3.47
N GLN A 80 -7.21 6.71 3.72
CA GLN A 80 -7.48 5.42 3.08
C GLN A 80 -7.48 5.51 1.55
N GLU A 81 -8.10 6.55 1.01
CA GLU A 81 -8.12 6.80 -0.44
C GLU A 81 -6.74 7.19 -0.97
N ARG A 82 -5.97 8.00 -0.24
CA ARG A 82 -4.60 8.35 -0.62
C ARG A 82 -3.71 7.11 -0.66
N ALA A 83 -3.78 6.24 0.35
CA ALA A 83 -3.07 4.97 0.36
C ALA A 83 -3.45 4.08 -0.85
N ALA A 84 -4.75 3.98 -1.16
CA ALA A 84 -5.23 3.20 -2.31
C ALA A 84 -4.80 3.81 -3.66
N ARG A 85 -4.77 5.14 -3.80
CA ARG A 85 -4.22 5.83 -4.97
C ARG A 85 -2.71 5.59 -5.10
N ASN A 86 -1.98 5.66 -3.99
CA ASN A 86 -0.55 5.40 -3.97
C ASN A 86 -0.22 3.94 -4.34
N CYS A 87 -1.09 2.97 -4.07
CA CYS A 87 -0.93 1.63 -4.61
C CYS A 87 -0.96 1.62 -6.15
N ASN A 88 -1.81 2.41 -6.79
CA ASN A 88 -1.83 2.54 -8.25
C ASN A 88 -0.55 3.22 -8.77
N ASN A 89 -0.09 4.28 -8.08
CA ASN A 89 1.14 4.98 -8.42
C ASN A 89 2.34 4.04 -8.30
N LEU A 90 2.40 3.23 -7.25
CA LEU A 90 3.45 2.23 -7.06
C LEU A 90 3.43 1.19 -8.19
N LEU A 91 2.25 0.71 -8.63
CA LEU A 91 2.16 -0.18 -9.80
C LEU A 91 2.72 0.46 -11.07
N ALA A 92 2.46 1.74 -11.32
CA ALA A 92 3.03 2.46 -12.44
C ALA A 92 4.56 2.58 -12.34
N LEU A 93 5.07 2.94 -11.15
CA LEU A 93 6.51 3.03 -10.88
C LEU A 93 7.21 1.66 -10.98
N ILE A 94 6.55 0.57 -10.59
CA ILE A 94 7.05 -0.80 -10.76
C ILE A 94 7.24 -1.13 -12.25
N GLN A 95 6.29 -0.74 -13.12
CA GLN A 95 6.43 -0.96 -14.56
C GLN A 95 7.52 -0.08 -15.16
N LEU A 96 7.65 1.16 -14.71
CA LEU A 96 8.77 2.03 -15.11
C LEU A 96 10.12 1.41 -14.71
N ALA A 97 10.23 0.91 -13.47
CA ALA A 97 11.42 0.21 -12.98
C ALA A 97 11.72 -1.07 -13.76
N LYS A 98 10.69 -1.83 -14.19
CA LYS A 98 10.88 -3.00 -15.05
C LYS A 98 11.58 -2.61 -16.35
N THR A 99 11.13 -1.51 -16.98
CA THR A 99 11.68 -1.04 -18.25
C THR A 99 13.10 -0.52 -18.09
N ILE A 100 13.37 0.29 -17.06
CA ILE A 100 14.69 0.91 -16.82
C ILE A 100 15.73 -0.10 -16.33
N PHE A 101 15.37 -0.95 -15.36
CA PHE A 101 16.32 -1.88 -14.73
C PHE A 101 16.24 -3.32 -15.28
N HIS A 102 15.48 -3.53 -16.36
CA HIS A 102 15.25 -4.85 -16.97
C HIS A 102 14.87 -5.95 -15.97
N LEU A 103 13.97 -5.61 -15.04
CA LEU A 103 13.61 -6.51 -13.94
C LEU A 103 12.96 -7.79 -14.45
N LYS A 104 13.34 -8.93 -13.86
CA LYS A 104 12.74 -10.24 -14.16
C LYS A 104 11.22 -10.20 -13.94
N SER A 105 10.44 -10.67 -14.92
CA SER A 105 8.98 -10.68 -14.88
C SER A 105 8.39 -11.35 -13.63
N LYS A 106 9.03 -12.43 -13.13
CA LYS A 106 8.60 -13.10 -11.87
C LYS A 106 8.64 -12.16 -10.66
N ARG A 107 9.67 -11.31 -10.56
CA ARG A 107 9.79 -10.33 -9.47
C ARG A 107 8.74 -9.24 -9.59
N VAL A 108 8.54 -8.73 -10.80
CA VAL A 108 7.53 -7.70 -11.08
C VAL A 108 6.14 -8.22 -10.78
N LYS A 109 5.81 -9.46 -11.19
CA LYS A 109 4.53 -10.10 -10.90
C LYS A 109 4.27 -10.18 -9.39
N TYR A 110 5.21 -10.73 -8.63
CA TYR A 110 5.07 -10.85 -7.17
C TYR A 110 4.91 -9.50 -6.46
N TRP A 111 5.69 -8.49 -6.89
CA TRP A 111 5.60 -7.15 -6.32
C TRP A 111 4.27 -6.47 -6.64
N SER A 112 3.79 -6.61 -7.87
CA SER A 112 2.49 -6.09 -8.31
C SER A 112 1.34 -6.78 -7.59
N GLU A 113 1.38 -8.11 -7.44
CA GLU A 113 0.37 -8.89 -6.69
C GLU A 113 0.25 -8.39 -5.24
N LYS A 114 1.38 -8.24 -4.53
CA LYS A 114 1.37 -7.65 -3.18
C LYS A 114 0.73 -6.26 -3.14
N THR A 115 1.02 -5.43 -4.13
CA THR A 115 0.49 -4.06 -4.21
C THR A 115 -1.02 -4.07 -4.49
N ILE A 116 -1.48 -4.97 -5.36
CA ILE A 116 -2.90 -5.16 -5.67
C ILE A 116 -3.65 -5.68 -4.43
N ASP A 117 -3.07 -6.62 -3.70
CA ASP A 117 -3.66 -7.15 -2.46
C ASP A 117 -3.87 -6.03 -1.46
N VAL A 118 -2.82 -5.27 -1.11
CA VAL A 118 -2.91 -4.14 -0.16
C VAL A 118 -3.99 -3.14 -0.59
N ARG A 119 -4.07 -2.82 -1.87
CA ARG A 119 -5.12 -1.94 -2.42
C ARG A 119 -6.52 -2.52 -2.22
N GLY A 120 -6.68 -3.83 -2.41
CA GLY A 120 -7.93 -4.55 -2.17
C GLY A 120 -8.38 -4.40 -0.71
N TYR A 121 -7.49 -4.70 0.24
CA TYR A 121 -7.74 -4.54 1.67
C TYR A 121 -8.09 -3.09 2.05
N LEU A 122 -7.37 -2.10 1.51
CA LEU A 122 -7.64 -0.67 1.75
C LEU A 122 -9.04 -0.27 1.28
N ARG A 123 -9.46 -0.72 0.09
CA ARG A 123 -10.78 -0.43 -0.46
C ARG A 123 -11.89 -1.11 0.35
N SER A 124 -11.72 -2.40 0.66
CA SER A 124 -12.66 -3.14 1.53
C SER A 124 -12.84 -2.46 2.88
N TRP A 125 -11.74 -2.01 3.49
CA TRP A 125 -11.77 -1.28 4.77
C TRP A 125 -12.50 0.06 4.65
N ARG A 126 -12.19 0.86 3.63
CA ARG A 126 -12.87 2.14 3.36
C ARG A 126 -14.36 1.94 3.13
N ASP A 127 -14.75 0.93 2.36
CA ASP A 127 -16.16 0.65 2.06
C ASP A 127 -16.91 0.20 3.32
N ALA A 128 -16.27 -0.60 4.17
CA ALA A 128 -16.81 -0.96 5.48
C ALA A 128 -16.97 0.26 6.41
N ASP A 129 -15.98 1.15 6.45
CA ASP A 129 -16.08 2.39 7.24
C ASP A 129 -17.13 3.35 6.66
N SER A 130 -17.29 3.41 5.33
CA SER A 130 -18.33 4.24 4.69
C SER A 130 -19.74 3.80 5.09
N LYS A 131 -19.98 2.49 5.21
CA LYS A 131 -21.25 1.96 5.72
C LYS A 131 -21.49 2.30 7.20
N ARG A 132 -20.42 2.44 7.99
CA ARG A 132 -20.49 2.71 9.43
C ARG A 132 -20.65 4.20 9.74
N TYR A 133 -19.95 5.06 9.01
CA TYR A 133 -19.78 6.48 9.35
C TYR A 133 -20.27 7.45 8.26
N GLY A 134 -20.57 6.99 7.04
CA GLY A 134 -20.93 7.83 5.90
C GLY A 134 -22.37 8.36 5.91
N LYS A 135 -22.95 8.60 7.09
CA LYS A 135 -24.25 9.25 7.23
C LYS A 135 -24.12 10.76 7.11
#